data_AF-A0A7W1YAY9-F1
#
_entry.id   AF-A0A7W1YAY9-F1
#
_cell.length_a   1.000
_cell.length_b   1.000
_cell.length_c   1.000
_cell.angle_alpha   90.00
_cell.angle_beta   90.00
_cell.angle_gamma   90.00
#
_symmetry.space_group_name_H-M   'P 1'
#
loop_
_entity.id
_entity.type
_entity.pdbx_description
1 polymer ?
#
loop_
_entity_poly.entity_id
_entity_poly.type
_entity_poly.pdbx_seq_one_letter_code
_entity_poly.pdbx_strand_id
1 'polypeptide(L)'
;YGIGDVKGGPAFTHISYDDFRVLRANLLENKQATIDGRMVPYTVFIDPQLGRIGLTEKEARKTGKKIRVAKMPMSKVARAFEMDETRGFMKIIVDAKSDQILGAAILGIEGGEIMAMLQLAMMGKLAYPVLQEAIFAHPTLAESLNVVFQSFIE
;
A
#
# COMPACT_ATOMS: atom_id res chain seq x y z
N TYR A 1 -23.59 19.47 5.11
CA TYR A 1 -22.36 18.67 4.98
C TYR A 1 -22.48 17.74 3.78
N GLY A 2 -21.37 17.41 3.14
CA GLY A 2 -21.32 16.40 2.06
C GLY A 2 -20.19 15.41 2.35
N ILE A 3 -20.42 14.13 2.08
CA ILE A 3 -19.45 13.04 2.27
C ILE A 3 -19.43 12.17 1.02
N GLY A 4 -18.29 11.52 0.76
CA GLY A 4 -18.13 10.65 -0.41
C GLY A 4 -18.14 11.43 -1.71
N ASP A 5 -18.57 10.77 -2.79
CA ASP A 5 -18.36 11.24 -4.16
C ASP A 5 -18.92 12.64 -4.44
N VAL A 6 -20.04 13.04 -3.81
CA VAL A 6 -20.63 14.38 -3.96
C VAL A 6 -19.73 15.51 -3.44
N LYS A 7 -18.84 15.21 -2.48
CA LYS A 7 -17.85 16.15 -1.94
C LYS A 7 -16.61 16.25 -2.85
N GLY A 8 -16.43 15.33 -3.79
CA GLY A 8 -15.28 15.25 -4.68
C GLY A 8 -14.02 14.66 -4.02
N GLY A 9 -12.93 14.61 -4.77
CA GLY A 9 -11.71 13.89 -4.37
C GLY A 9 -11.75 12.40 -4.80
N PRO A 10 -11.02 11.51 -4.10
CA PRO A 10 -11.01 10.08 -4.43
C PRO A 10 -12.38 9.43 -4.20
N ALA A 11 -12.98 8.92 -5.28
CA ALA A 11 -14.30 8.28 -5.27
C ALA A 11 -14.18 6.78 -4.95
N PHE A 12 -14.06 6.45 -3.66
CA PHE A 12 -14.01 5.07 -3.17
C PHE A 12 -14.89 4.87 -1.93
N THR A 13 -15.51 3.71 -1.78
CA THR A 13 -16.42 3.41 -0.65
C THR A 13 -15.74 3.62 0.72
N HIS A 14 -14.52 3.13 0.89
CA HIS A 14 -13.78 3.28 2.16
C HIS A 14 -13.39 4.74 2.44
N ILE A 15 -13.27 5.58 1.40
CA ILE A 15 -13.09 7.02 1.55
C ILE A 15 -14.38 7.69 2.02
N SER A 16 -15.54 7.28 1.49
CA SER A 16 -16.86 7.75 1.96
C SER A 16 -17.11 7.37 3.43
N TYR A 17 -16.70 6.18 3.86
CA TYR A 17 -16.77 5.76 5.26
C TYR A 17 -15.87 6.59 6.17
N ASP A 18 -14.66 6.91 5.72
CA ASP A 18 -13.75 7.76 6.48
C ASP A 18 -14.24 9.22 6.56
N ASP A 19 -14.79 9.75 5.46
CA ASP A 19 -15.44 11.07 5.45
C ASP A 19 -16.57 11.13 6.49
N PHE A 20 -17.41 10.07 6.59
CA PHE A 20 -18.41 9.95 7.65
C PHE A 20 -17.78 9.92 9.05
N ARG A 21 -16.71 9.15 9.26
CA ARG A 21 -16.00 9.06 10.55
C ARG A 21 -15.49 10.42 11.01
N VAL A 22 -14.85 11.17 10.11
CA VAL A 22 -14.34 12.53 10.38
C VAL A 22 -15.50 13.48 10.70
N LEU A 23 -16.56 13.44 9.90
CA LEU A 23 -17.71 14.31 10.10
C LEU A 23 -18.43 14.02 11.43
N ARG A 24 -18.67 12.74 11.74
CA ARG A 24 -19.29 12.31 13.01
C ARG A 24 -18.48 12.81 14.21
N ALA A 25 -17.16 12.66 14.16
CA ALA A 25 -16.25 13.10 15.22
C ALA A 25 -16.39 14.61 15.48
N ASN A 26 -16.47 15.41 14.41
CA ASN A 26 -16.54 16.86 14.55
C ASN A 26 -17.92 17.35 14.99
N LEU A 27 -19.00 16.72 14.52
CA LEU A 27 -20.38 17.17 14.82
C LEU A 27 -20.96 16.64 16.11
N LEU A 28 -20.64 15.39 16.48
CA LEU A 28 -21.27 14.71 17.61
C LEU A 28 -20.33 14.56 18.80
N GLU A 29 -19.01 14.66 18.58
CA GLU A 29 -18.00 14.36 19.60
C GLU A 29 -17.11 15.58 19.92
N ASN A 30 -17.38 16.75 19.32
CA ASN A 30 -16.60 17.99 19.48
C ASN A 30 -15.08 17.79 19.25
N LYS A 31 -14.72 16.91 18.32
CA LYS A 31 -13.32 16.67 17.92
C LYS A 31 -12.90 17.63 16.80
N GLN A 32 -11.60 17.65 16.53
CA GLN A 32 -10.99 18.36 15.40
C GLN A 32 -10.30 17.37 14.44
N ALA A 33 -11.08 16.41 13.94
CA ALA A 33 -10.58 15.46 12.95
C ALA A 33 -10.46 16.12 11.56
N THR A 34 -9.39 15.79 10.84
CA THR A 34 -9.12 16.24 9.47
C THR A 34 -8.85 15.04 8.55
N ILE A 35 -9.03 15.26 7.25
CA ILE A 35 -8.62 14.35 6.18
C ILE A 35 -7.24 14.69 5.60
N ASP A 36 -6.59 15.74 6.11
CA ASP A 36 -5.25 16.14 5.68
C ASP A 36 -4.23 15.03 5.93
N GLY A 37 -3.45 14.69 4.91
CA GLY A 37 -2.47 13.61 4.98
C GLY A 37 -3.07 12.20 5.05
N ARG A 38 -4.38 12.05 4.85
CA ARG A 38 -5.03 10.74 4.78
C ARG A 38 -4.44 9.89 3.65
N MET A 39 -4.14 8.64 3.96
CA MET A 39 -3.75 7.66 2.96
C MET A 39 -4.95 7.23 2.11
N VAL A 40 -4.74 7.07 0.80
CA VAL A 40 -5.78 6.67 -0.16
C VAL A 40 -5.39 5.34 -0.79
N PRO A 41 -5.69 4.20 -0.15
CA PRO A 41 -5.52 2.88 -0.76
C PRO A 41 -6.56 2.65 -1.86
N TYR A 42 -6.26 1.82 -2.84
CA TYR A 42 -7.28 1.27 -3.72
C TYR A 42 -6.85 -0.06 -4.33
N THR A 43 -7.83 -0.85 -4.75
CA THR A 43 -7.64 -2.05 -5.54
C THR A 43 -8.45 -1.95 -6.80
N VAL A 44 -7.83 -2.17 -7.95
CA VAL A 44 -8.54 -2.41 -9.21
C VAL A 44 -8.72 -3.92 -9.33
N PHE A 45 -9.98 -4.36 -9.32
CA PHE A 45 -10.37 -5.77 -9.37
C PHE A 45 -10.40 -6.31 -10.81
N ILE A 46 -9.27 -6.11 -11.51
CA ILE A 46 -8.96 -6.79 -12.77
C ILE A 46 -8.27 -8.13 -12.50
N ASP A 47 -8.00 -8.91 -13.54
CA ASP A 47 -7.27 -10.16 -13.44
C ASP A 47 -5.85 -10.05 -14.04
N PRO A 48 -4.78 -10.16 -13.22
CA PRO A 48 -4.77 -10.21 -11.76
C PRO A 48 -5.03 -8.84 -11.11
N GLN A 49 -5.38 -8.80 -9.82
CA GLN A 49 -5.73 -7.57 -9.10
C GLN A 49 -4.56 -6.58 -9.07
N LEU A 50 -4.87 -5.27 -9.05
CA LEU A 50 -3.90 -4.20 -8.83
C LEU A 50 -4.20 -3.44 -7.53
N GLY A 51 -3.47 -3.76 -6.45
CA GLY A 51 -3.51 -3.02 -5.19
C GLY A 51 -2.50 -1.88 -5.17
N ARG A 52 -2.91 -0.68 -4.75
CA ARG A 52 -2.05 0.52 -4.69
C ARG A 52 -2.26 1.37 -3.45
N ILE A 53 -1.15 1.94 -2.96
CA ILE A 53 -1.11 2.86 -1.81
C ILE A 53 0.04 3.86 -1.96
N GLY A 54 -0.13 5.08 -1.45
CA GLY A 54 0.94 6.07 -1.35
C GLY A 54 1.44 6.60 -2.70
N LEU A 55 2.69 7.06 -2.71
CA LEU A 55 3.31 7.69 -3.88
C LEU A 55 3.59 6.69 -5.00
N THR A 56 3.36 7.08 -6.25
CA THR A 56 4.04 6.48 -7.40
C THR A 56 5.53 6.79 -7.37
N GLU A 57 6.34 6.03 -8.11
CA GLU A 57 7.77 6.35 -8.25
C GLU A 57 7.97 7.74 -8.87
N LYS A 58 7.13 8.11 -9.86
CA LYS A 58 7.17 9.42 -10.50
C LYS A 58 6.90 10.54 -9.51
N GLU A 59 5.90 10.40 -8.64
CA GLU A 59 5.61 11.37 -7.59
C GLU A 59 6.71 11.39 -6.53
N ALA A 60 7.20 10.23 -6.10
CA ALA A 60 8.28 10.11 -5.13
C ALA A 60 9.55 10.81 -5.60
N ARG A 61 9.95 10.62 -6.87
CA ARG A 61 11.10 11.34 -7.47
C ARG A 61 10.88 12.86 -7.53
N LYS A 62 9.64 13.33 -7.76
CA LYS A 62 9.31 14.77 -7.74
C LYS A 62 9.40 15.41 -6.36
N THR A 63 9.34 14.64 -5.28
CA THR A 63 9.48 15.18 -3.92
C THR A 63 10.90 15.64 -3.58
N GLY A 64 11.90 15.30 -4.39
CA GLY A 64 13.31 15.56 -4.10
C GLY A 64 13.91 14.62 -3.04
N LYS A 65 13.13 13.66 -2.52
CA LYS A 65 13.63 12.64 -1.60
C LYS A 65 14.56 11.67 -2.32
N LYS A 66 15.60 11.21 -1.61
CA LYS A 66 16.35 10.03 -2.03
C LYS A 66 15.49 8.80 -1.77
N ILE A 67 15.17 8.05 -2.82
CA ILE A 67 14.32 6.86 -2.74
C ILE A 67 15.08 5.62 -3.18
N ARG A 68 14.63 4.45 -2.73
CA ARG A 68 14.95 3.16 -3.33
C ARG A 68 13.66 2.49 -3.78
N VAL A 69 13.74 1.72 -4.86
CA VAL A 69 12.59 1.03 -5.45
C VAL A 69 12.86 -0.46 -5.42
N ALA A 70 12.07 -1.22 -4.67
CA ALA A 70 12.09 -2.67 -4.69
C ALA A 70 11.09 -3.16 -5.74
N LYS A 71 11.50 -4.08 -6.61
CA LYS A 71 10.60 -4.67 -7.62
C LYS A 71 10.87 -6.16 -7.79
N MET A 72 9.82 -6.97 -7.68
CA MET A 72 9.92 -8.43 -7.79
C MET A 72 8.74 -8.98 -8.61
N PRO A 73 8.96 -9.86 -9.60
CA PRO A 73 7.86 -10.50 -10.33
C PRO A 73 7.11 -11.50 -9.44
N MET A 74 5.81 -11.69 -9.70
CA MET A 74 4.99 -12.66 -8.95
C MET A 74 5.47 -14.12 -9.15
N SER A 75 6.21 -14.41 -10.23
CA SER A 75 6.88 -15.71 -10.43
C SER A 75 7.96 -16.04 -9.39
N LYS A 76 8.39 -15.07 -8.57
CA LYS A 76 9.29 -15.30 -7.42
C LYS A 76 8.54 -15.39 -6.07
N VAL A 77 7.22 -15.30 -6.07
CA VAL A 77 6.39 -15.48 -4.87
C VAL A 77 5.97 -16.94 -4.79
N ALA A 78 6.47 -17.67 -3.78
CA ALA A 78 6.25 -19.11 -3.63
C ALA A 78 4.75 -19.46 -3.74
N ARG A 79 3.90 -18.76 -2.98
CA ARG A 79 2.46 -19.02 -3.00
C ARG A 79 1.80 -18.73 -4.37
N ALA A 80 2.25 -17.72 -5.09
CA ALA A 80 1.72 -17.42 -6.42
C ALA A 80 2.13 -18.49 -7.44
N PHE A 81 3.34 -19.04 -7.30
CA PHE A 81 3.81 -20.17 -8.10
C PHE A 81 3.01 -21.45 -7.80
N GLU A 82 2.78 -21.77 -6.53
CA GLU A 82 1.95 -22.92 -6.12
C GLU A 82 0.51 -22.86 -6.64
N MET A 83 -0.03 -21.65 -6.80
CA MET A 83 -1.39 -21.43 -7.31
C MET A 83 -1.46 -21.29 -8.83
N ASP A 84 -0.34 -21.42 -9.55
CA ASP A 84 -0.23 -21.15 -10.99
C ASP A 84 -0.68 -19.72 -11.41
N GLU A 85 -0.53 -18.75 -10.50
CA GLU A 85 -1.02 -17.37 -10.65
C GLU A 85 0.15 -16.38 -10.59
N THR A 86 1.12 -16.59 -11.47
CA THR A 86 2.42 -15.90 -11.47
C THR A 86 2.46 -14.59 -12.26
N ARG A 87 1.33 -14.17 -12.84
CA ARG A 87 1.24 -12.92 -13.61
C ARG A 87 1.39 -11.70 -12.70
N GLY A 88 2.20 -10.73 -13.13
CA GLY A 88 2.34 -9.44 -12.48
C GLY A 88 3.63 -9.27 -11.66
N PHE A 89 3.60 -8.32 -10.71
CA PHE A 89 4.77 -7.92 -9.93
C PHE A 89 4.37 -7.19 -8.64
N MET A 90 5.29 -7.18 -7.69
CA MET A 90 5.32 -6.30 -6.53
C MET A 90 6.29 -5.15 -6.79
N LYS A 91 5.88 -3.91 -6.50
CA LYS A 91 6.75 -2.74 -6.54
C LYS A 91 6.52 -1.88 -5.31
N ILE A 92 7.57 -1.63 -4.55
CA ILE A 92 7.52 -0.88 -3.29
C ILE A 92 8.57 0.23 -3.32
N ILE A 93 8.18 1.42 -2.91
CA ILE A 93 9.03 2.61 -2.87
C ILE A 93 9.33 2.92 -1.42
N VAL A 94 10.62 3.05 -1.10
CA VAL A 94 11.06 3.36 0.26
C VAL A 94 11.89 4.63 0.27
N ASP A 95 11.78 5.39 1.36
CA ASP A 95 12.68 6.50 1.65
C ASP A 95 14.08 5.95 1.98
N ALA A 96 15.13 6.50 1.38
CA ALA A 96 16.50 6.02 1.58
C ALA A 96 17.13 6.52 2.89
N LYS A 97 16.49 7.47 3.59
CA LYS A 97 16.99 8.03 4.86
C LYS A 97 16.28 7.41 6.05
N SER A 98 14.95 7.26 5.99
CA SER A 98 14.15 6.74 7.10
C SER A 98 13.77 5.27 6.99
N ASP A 99 14.08 4.61 5.87
CA ASP A 99 13.66 3.25 5.53
C ASP A 99 12.12 3.05 5.51
N GLN A 100 11.34 4.13 5.57
CA GLN A 100 9.88 4.04 5.56
C GLN A 100 9.34 3.82 4.15
N ILE A 101 8.26 3.05 4.07
CA ILE A 101 7.52 2.84 2.83
C ILE A 101 6.79 4.13 2.46
N LEU A 102 7.00 4.60 1.24
CA LEU A 102 6.37 5.80 0.66
C LEU A 102 5.16 5.46 -0.21
N GLY A 103 5.14 4.26 -0.79
CA GLY A 103 4.05 3.77 -1.61
C GLY A 103 4.34 2.40 -2.21
N ALA A 104 3.31 1.77 -2.75
CA ALA A 104 3.41 0.47 -3.38
C ALA A 104 2.39 0.29 -4.52
N ALA A 105 2.72 -0.62 -5.43
CA ALA A 105 1.83 -1.17 -6.44
C ALA A 105 2.06 -2.68 -6.54
N ILE A 106 1.02 -3.46 -6.28
CA ILE A 106 1.02 -4.92 -6.30
C ILE A 106 0.05 -5.37 -7.37
N LEU A 107 0.58 -5.88 -8.49
CA LEU A 107 -0.18 -6.52 -9.54
C LEU A 107 -0.01 -8.03 -9.38
N GLY A 108 -1.06 -8.74 -8.97
CA GLY A 108 -0.97 -10.17 -8.68
C GLY A 108 -2.24 -10.71 -8.02
N ILE A 109 -2.29 -12.04 -7.86
CA ILE A 109 -3.35 -12.68 -7.07
C ILE A 109 -3.38 -12.08 -5.66
N GLU A 110 -4.57 -11.68 -5.21
CA GLU A 110 -4.78 -10.93 -3.96
C GLU A 110 -3.86 -9.70 -3.78
N GLY A 111 -3.53 -9.01 -4.88
CA GLY A 111 -2.70 -7.79 -4.83
C GLY A 111 -3.27 -6.70 -3.91
N GLY A 112 -4.61 -6.66 -3.75
CA GLY A 112 -5.28 -5.77 -2.79
C GLY A 112 -4.92 -6.08 -1.33
N GLU A 113 -4.92 -7.36 -0.95
CA GLU A 113 -4.61 -7.80 0.42
C GLU A 113 -3.14 -7.53 0.78
N ILE A 114 -2.22 -7.78 -0.16
CA ILE A 114 -0.80 -7.47 0.05
C ILE A 114 -0.55 -5.96 0.15
N MET A 115 -1.29 -5.15 -0.62
CA MET A 115 -1.25 -3.71 -0.46
C MET A 115 -1.79 -3.27 0.91
N ALA A 116 -2.86 -3.88 1.42
CA ALA A 116 -3.42 -3.56 2.73
C ALA A 116 -2.41 -3.82 3.87
N MET A 117 -1.59 -4.87 3.75
CA MET A 117 -0.47 -5.11 4.68
C MET A 117 0.57 -3.99 4.64
N LEU A 118 0.91 -3.49 3.46
CA LEU A 118 1.84 -2.36 3.29
C LEU A 118 1.22 -1.06 3.81
N GLN A 119 -0.09 -0.85 3.63
CA GLN A 119 -0.80 0.27 4.25
C GLN A 119 -0.70 0.22 5.77
N LEU A 120 -0.90 -0.95 6.40
CA LEU A 120 -0.75 -1.10 7.84
C LEU A 120 0.67 -0.75 8.31
N ALA A 121 1.70 -1.21 7.60
CA ALA A 121 3.08 -0.85 7.89
C ALA A 121 3.33 0.66 7.75
N MET A 122 2.76 1.31 6.73
CA MET A 122 2.83 2.76 6.55
C MET A 122 2.12 3.51 7.70
N MET A 123 0.96 3.04 8.14
CA MET A 123 0.23 3.62 9.28
C MET A 123 1.06 3.56 10.57
N GLY A 124 1.73 2.42 10.79
CA GLY A 124 2.67 2.22 11.89
C GLY A 124 4.03 2.92 11.71
N LYS A 125 4.26 3.59 10.57
CA LYS A 125 5.55 4.21 10.21
C LYS A 125 6.73 3.23 10.30
N LEU A 126 6.47 1.95 10.03
CA LEU A 126 7.49 0.90 10.12
C LEU A 126 8.55 1.10 9.05
N ALA A 127 9.80 0.91 9.45
CA ALA A 127 10.91 0.75 8.52
C ALA A 127 10.74 -0.59 7.80
N TYR A 128 10.99 -0.64 6.48
CA TYR A 128 10.83 -1.88 5.71
C TYR A 128 11.64 -3.08 6.24
N PRO A 129 12.82 -2.93 6.89
CA PRO A 129 13.54 -4.08 7.45
C PRO A 129 12.74 -4.83 8.51
N VAL A 130 11.78 -4.17 9.18
CA VAL A 130 10.87 -4.86 10.10
C VAL A 130 10.03 -5.92 9.38
N LEU A 131 9.55 -5.61 8.16
CA LEU A 131 8.83 -6.59 7.34
C LEU A 131 9.79 -7.62 6.74
N GLN A 132 11.01 -7.19 6.38
CA GLN A 132 12.04 -8.07 5.83
C GLN A 132 12.43 -9.19 6.80
N GLU A 133 12.55 -8.87 8.09
CA GLU A 133 12.98 -9.79 9.15
C GLU A 133 11.83 -10.41 9.96
N ALA A 134 10.58 -10.14 9.57
CA ALA A 134 9.39 -10.69 10.25
C ALA A 134 9.20 -12.18 9.95
N ILE A 135 8.51 -12.89 10.85
CA ILE A 135 8.06 -14.26 10.62
C ILE A 135 6.66 -14.21 10.01
N PHE A 136 6.56 -14.54 8.72
CA PHE A 136 5.29 -14.76 8.04
C PHE A 136 5.00 -16.25 7.92
N ALA A 137 3.71 -16.62 7.89
CA ALA A 137 3.30 -18.00 7.67
C ALA A 137 3.69 -18.45 6.25
N HIS A 138 4.14 -19.70 6.14
CA HIS A 138 4.52 -20.33 4.89
C HIS A 138 3.52 -21.42 4.49
N PRO A 139 3.11 -21.53 3.21
CA PRO A 139 3.30 -20.56 2.14
C PRO A 139 2.17 -19.51 2.15
N THR A 140 2.51 -18.21 2.22
CA THR A 140 1.54 -17.13 2.02
C THR A 140 2.05 -16.10 1.02
N LEU A 141 1.13 -15.34 0.41
CA LEU A 141 1.53 -14.23 -0.46
C LEU A 141 2.26 -13.14 0.35
N ALA A 142 1.89 -12.92 1.61
CA ALA A 142 2.50 -11.90 2.47
C ALA A 142 3.96 -12.20 2.84
N GLU A 143 4.37 -13.47 2.88
CA GLU A 143 5.76 -13.89 3.09
C GLU A 143 6.71 -13.31 2.03
N SER A 144 6.22 -12.97 0.84
CA SER A 144 6.99 -12.26 -0.18
C SER A 144 7.59 -10.92 0.29
N LEU A 145 7.04 -10.33 1.37
CA LEU A 145 7.59 -9.13 2.01
C LEU A 145 8.96 -9.38 2.67
N ASN A 146 9.33 -10.62 2.99
CA ASN A 146 10.68 -10.95 3.45
C ASN A 146 11.73 -10.81 2.33
N VAL A 147 11.34 -11.09 1.08
CA VAL A 147 12.28 -11.22 -0.05
C VAL A 147 12.22 -10.06 -1.05
N VAL A 148 11.08 -9.38 -1.19
CA VAL A 148 10.91 -8.28 -2.15
C VAL A 148 11.94 -7.16 -1.95
N PHE A 149 12.30 -6.87 -0.70
CA PHE A 149 13.27 -5.83 -0.34
C PHE A 149 14.73 -6.20 -0.64
N GLN A 150 15.00 -7.44 -1.04
CA GLN A 150 16.31 -7.82 -1.58
C GLN A 150 16.43 -7.47 -3.08
N SER A 151 15.32 -7.09 -3.73
CA SER A 151 15.24 -6.78 -5.16
C SER A 151 15.17 -5.27 -5.44
N PHE A 152 16.06 -4.49 -4.81
CA PHE A 152 16.18 -3.07 -5.13
C PHE A 152 16.74 -2.88 -6.55
N ILE A 153 16.09 -2.03 -7.34
CA ILE A 153 16.54 -1.64 -8.68
C ILE A 153 17.33 -0.33 -8.62
N GLU A 154 18.29 -0.17 -9.52
CA GLU A 154 19.08 1.06 -9.72
C GLU A 154 18.23 2.23 -10.24
#